data_AF-A0A933RUI1-F1
#
_entry.id   AF-A0A933RUI1-F1
#
_cell.length_a   1.000
_cell.length_b   1.000
_cell.length_c   1.000
_cell.angle_alpha   90.00
_cell.angle_beta   90.00
_cell.angle_gamma   90.00
#
_symmetry.space_group_name_H-M   'P 1'
#
loop_
_entity.id
_entity.type
_entity.pdbx_description
1 polymer ?
#
loop_
_entity_poly.entity_id
_entity_poly.type
_entity_poly.pdbx_seq_one_letter_code
_entity_poly.pdbx_strand_id
1 'polypeptide(L)'
;MVRSAARLFAFAAAFAIAGASQASAQEDMRAAMGFGPFFRSGPSSASPIPRERVNFMGNYAPGTIVISTSERRLYLVGADGTALRYGIGVGRDGFRWSGTHRITAKKEWPSWTPPAQMLRRRPDLPRHMAGGEDNPLGARAMYLGSTLYRIHGSNEPETIGQAVSSGCFRMTNEDVQDLYERVRVGTTVVVKN
;
A
#
# COMPACT_ATOMS: atom_id res chain seq x y z
N MET A 1 -66.77 -33.84 10.42
CA MET A 1 -67.12 -32.97 11.57
C MET A 1 -66.18 -33.29 12.72
N VAL A 2 -65.91 -32.28 13.55
CA VAL A 2 -65.20 -32.28 14.84
C VAL A 2 -63.69 -31.96 14.80
N ARG A 3 -63.41 -30.80 15.42
CA ARG A 3 -62.14 -30.12 15.70
C ARG A 3 -61.45 -30.76 16.91
N SER A 4 -60.11 -30.67 16.99
CA SER A 4 -59.34 -30.44 18.25
C SER A 4 -57.85 -30.38 17.91
N ALA A 5 -57.22 -29.20 17.98
CA ALA A 5 -56.63 -28.56 19.17
C ALA A 5 -55.19 -29.03 19.41
N ALA A 6 -54.26 -28.18 18.97
CA ALA A 6 -52.84 -28.27 19.25
C ALA A 6 -52.54 -28.03 20.74
N ARG A 7 -51.52 -28.72 21.28
CA ARG A 7 -50.73 -28.24 22.43
C ARG A 7 -49.25 -28.55 22.21
N LEU A 8 -48.47 -27.48 22.20
CA LEU A 8 -47.01 -27.44 22.10
C LEU A 8 -46.35 -28.16 23.27
N PHE A 9 -45.30 -28.93 22.99
CA PHE A 9 -44.23 -29.19 23.94
C PHE A 9 -43.06 -28.25 23.62
N ALA A 10 -42.68 -27.45 24.60
CA ALA A 10 -41.48 -26.64 24.57
C ALA A 10 -40.27 -27.54 24.84
N PHE A 11 -39.28 -27.52 23.93
CA PHE A 11 -37.91 -27.88 24.25
C PHE A 11 -37.04 -26.67 23.93
N ALA A 12 -36.63 -25.96 24.99
CA ALA A 12 -35.53 -25.01 24.94
C ALA A 12 -34.22 -25.81 25.06
N ALA A 13 -33.37 -25.74 24.04
CA ALA A 13 -31.97 -26.09 24.14
C ALA A 13 -31.15 -24.88 23.71
N ALA A 14 -30.39 -24.36 24.67
CA ALA A 14 -29.55 -23.19 24.53
C ALA A 14 -28.08 -23.58 24.27
N PHE A 15 -27.36 -22.64 23.65
CA PHE A 15 -25.90 -22.55 23.44
C PHE A 15 -25.27 -23.58 22.48
N ALA A 16 -24.35 -23.20 21.57
CA ALA A 16 -23.24 -22.29 21.79
C ALA A 16 -22.92 -21.35 20.62
N ILE A 17 -22.57 -20.12 21.00
CA ILE A 17 -21.99 -19.06 20.20
C ILE A 17 -20.59 -19.52 19.78
N ALA A 18 -20.40 -19.92 18.52
CA ALA A 18 -19.09 -20.27 17.96
C ALA A 18 -18.58 -19.22 16.96
N GLY A 19 -18.93 -17.94 17.18
CA GLY A 19 -18.51 -16.83 16.28
C GLY A 19 -17.34 -16.00 16.79
N ALA A 20 -16.98 -16.07 18.07
CA ALA A 20 -16.10 -15.09 18.69
C ALA A 20 -14.59 -15.44 18.66
N SER A 21 -14.22 -16.72 18.46
CA SER A 21 -12.81 -17.16 18.59
C SER A 21 -12.00 -17.07 17.30
N GLN A 22 -12.63 -17.06 16.13
CA GLN A 22 -11.92 -16.81 14.86
C GLN A 22 -11.76 -15.31 14.56
N ALA A 23 -12.66 -14.48 15.08
CA ALA A 23 -12.61 -13.02 14.91
C ALA A 23 -11.42 -12.40 15.66
N SER A 24 -11.18 -12.80 16.92
CA SER A 24 -10.10 -12.24 17.74
C SER A 24 -8.70 -12.62 17.23
N ALA A 25 -8.49 -13.87 16.81
CA ALA A 25 -7.20 -14.30 16.27
C ALA A 25 -6.85 -13.59 14.95
N GLN A 26 -7.85 -13.18 14.17
CA GLN A 26 -7.66 -12.46 12.91
C GLN A 26 -7.39 -10.97 13.15
N GLU A 27 -7.97 -10.36 14.18
CA GLU A 27 -7.71 -8.98 14.61
C GLU A 27 -6.32 -8.82 15.23
N ASP A 28 -5.91 -9.75 16.09
CA ASP A 28 -4.59 -9.76 16.71
C ASP A 28 -3.47 -9.94 15.69
N MET A 29 -3.70 -10.76 14.65
CA MET A 29 -2.79 -10.83 13.53
C MET A 29 -2.77 -9.53 12.72
N ARG A 30 -3.88 -8.83 12.49
CA ARG A 30 -3.86 -7.56 11.71
C ARG A 30 -3.12 -6.44 12.44
N ALA A 31 -3.34 -6.32 13.75
CA ALA A 31 -2.61 -5.40 14.62
C ALA A 31 -1.10 -5.71 14.66
N ALA A 32 -0.71 -6.99 14.73
CA ALA A 32 0.69 -7.42 14.66
C ALA A 32 1.38 -7.12 13.31
N MET A 33 0.61 -6.78 12.27
CA MET A 33 1.12 -6.38 10.95
C MET A 33 1.26 -4.86 10.79
N GLY A 34 0.76 -4.06 11.74
CA GLY A 34 0.65 -2.61 11.61
C GLY A 34 -0.56 -2.13 10.80
N PHE A 35 -1.53 -3.00 10.52
CA PHE A 35 -2.79 -2.65 9.83
C PHE A 35 -3.91 -2.54 10.88
N GLY A 36 -4.25 -1.31 11.24
CA GLY A 36 -5.28 -0.98 12.24
C GLY A 36 -6.74 -1.19 11.76
N PRO A 37 -7.74 -0.96 12.63
CA PRO A 37 -9.12 -1.43 12.48
C PRO A 37 -10.02 -0.57 11.56
N PHE A 38 -9.45 0.27 10.70
CA PHE A 38 -10.21 1.23 9.88
C PHE A 38 -10.56 0.65 8.51
N PHE A 39 -11.15 -0.55 8.47
CA PHE A 39 -11.80 -1.04 7.26
C PHE A 39 -13.24 -0.51 7.23
N ARG A 40 -13.37 0.76 6.83
CA ARG A 40 -14.60 1.27 6.23
C ARG A 40 -14.33 1.50 4.75
N SER A 41 -15.05 0.76 3.90
CA SER A 41 -15.19 1.13 2.50
C SER A 41 -15.85 2.52 2.42
N GLY A 42 -15.06 3.50 1.96
CA GLY A 42 -15.41 4.89 1.61
C GLY A 42 -14.85 5.93 2.60
N PRO A 43 -14.44 7.17 2.20
CA PRO A 43 -14.36 7.84 0.89
C PRO A 43 -12.97 8.44 0.53
N SER A 44 -12.80 8.82 -0.74
CA SER A 44 -11.63 9.50 -1.37
C SER A 44 -10.37 8.66 -1.63
N SER A 45 -10.16 8.34 -2.92
CA SER A 45 -8.86 7.91 -3.47
C SER A 45 -7.76 8.99 -3.37
N ALA A 46 -8.12 10.20 -2.92
CA ALA A 46 -7.22 11.32 -2.83
C ALA A 46 -6.18 11.10 -1.74
N SER A 47 -4.96 11.56 -2.00
CA SER A 47 -3.87 11.47 -1.05
C SER A 47 -4.14 12.30 0.21
N PRO A 48 -3.94 11.74 1.42
CA PRO A 48 -3.92 12.53 2.67
C PRO A 48 -2.87 13.64 2.65
N ILE A 49 -1.84 13.47 1.80
CA ILE A 49 -0.78 14.43 1.58
C ILE A 49 -0.88 14.89 0.11
N PRO A 50 -1.43 16.08 -0.16
CA PRO A 50 -1.68 16.53 -1.52
C PRO A 50 -0.42 16.57 -2.39
N ARG A 51 -0.62 16.26 -3.67
CA ARG A 51 0.34 16.51 -4.73
C ARG A 51 0.39 18.01 -5.02
N GLU A 52 1.60 18.55 -5.07
CA GLU A 52 1.82 19.99 -5.25
C GLU A 52 2.97 20.24 -6.21
N ARG A 53 2.92 21.35 -6.95
CA ARG A 53 4.10 21.87 -7.62
C ARG A 53 4.86 22.77 -6.65
N VAL A 54 6.16 22.54 -6.49
CA VAL A 54 7.01 23.31 -5.58
C VAL A 54 8.26 23.78 -6.28
N ASN A 55 8.85 24.87 -5.79
CA ASN A 55 10.22 25.24 -6.15
C ASN A 55 11.17 24.14 -5.70
N PHE A 56 12.13 23.78 -6.55
CA PHE A 56 13.05 22.68 -6.30
C PHE A 56 14.45 23.04 -6.77
N MET A 57 15.27 23.51 -5.82
CA MET A 57 16.64 23.98 -6.08
C MET A 57 17.69 22.86 -6.09
N GLY A 58 17.30 21.63 -6.41
CA GLY A 58 18.21 20.49 -6.46
C GLY A 58 19.01 20.43 -7.77
N ASN A 59 20.27 20.01 -7.70
CA ASN A 59 21.11 19.80 -8.88
C ASN A 59 20.83 18.42 -9.54
N TYR A 60 19.61 18.25 -10.06
CA TYR A 60 19.19 17.04 -10.77
C TYR A 60 18.64 17.39 -12.14
N ALA A 61 18.87 16.49 -13.09
CA ALA A 61 18.31 16.65 -14.43
C ALA A 61 16.76 16.54 -14.40
N PRO A 62 16.05 17.33 -15.21
CA PRO A 62 14.60 17.20 -15.38
C PRO A 62 14.19 15.76 -15.74
N GLY A 63 13.06 15.31 -15.19
CA GLY A 63 12.56 13.94 -15.32
C GLY A 63 13.18 12.95 -14.33
N THR A 64 14.11 13.37 -13.48
CA THR A 64 14.63 12.55 -12.36
C THR A 64 13.56 12.43 -11.27
N ILE A 65 13.44 11.24 -10.69
CA ILE A 65 12.69 11.04 -9.44
C ILE A 65 13.67 11.17 -8.27
N VAL A 66 13.36 12.02 -7.31
CA VAL A 66 14.08 12.14 -6.04
C VAL A 66 13.14 11.77 -4.90
N ILE A 67 13.54 10.80 -4.07
CA ILE A 67 12.78 10.33 -2.92
C ILE A 67 13.51 10.77 -1.65
N SER A 68 12.82 11.49 -0.79
CA SER A 68 13.29 11.88 0.54
C SER A 68 12.48 11.10 1.58
N THR A 69 13.12 10.11 2.22
CA THR A 69 12.42 9.26 3.19
C THR A 69 12.19 9.95 4.54
N SER A 70 13.04 10.90 4.92
CA SER A 70 12.82 11.77 6.09
C SER A 70 11.62 12.67 5.91
N GLU A 71 11.46 13.28 4.73
CA GLU A 71 10.31 14.13 4.43
C GLU A 71 9.05 13.33 4.08
N ARG A 72 9.20 12.03 3.79
CA ARG A 72 8.13 11.16 3.26
C ARG A 72 7.54 11.77 1.98
N ARG A 73 8.43 12.26 1.11
CA ARG A 73 8.10 12.90 -0.16
C ARG A 73 8.83 12.26 -1.33
N LEU A 74 8.14 12.22 -2.47
CA LEU A 74 8.71 11.92 -3.77
C LEU A 74 8.60 13.18 -4.64
N TYR A 75 9.67 13.50 -5.36
CA TYR A 75 9.78 14.65 -6.24
C TYR A 75 10.05 14.17 -7.66
N LEU A 76 9.22 14.56 -8.61
CA LEU A 76 9.52 14.45 -10.04
C LEU A 76 10.04 15.81 -10.52
N VAL A 77 11.33 15.87 -10.84
CA VAL A 77 12.05 17.11 -11.16
C VAL A 77 11.58 17.67 -12.50
N GLY A 78 11.19 18.95 -12.52
CA GLY A 78 10.80 19.71 -13.71
C GLY A 78 11.99 20.46 -14.34
N ALA A 79 11.76 21.09 -15.49
CA ALA A 79 12.79 21.83 -16.25
C ALA A 79 12.93 23.30 -15.82
N ASP A 80 11.95 23.83 -15.10
CA ASP A 80 11.76 25.23 -14.73
C ASP A 80 12.18 25.53 -13.29
N GLY A 81 13.08 24.72 -12.73
CA GLY A 81 13.46 24.82 -11.31
C GLY A 81 12.33 24.43 -10.35
N THR A 82 11.31 23.71 -10.84
CA THR A 82 10.22 23.16 -10.02
C THR A 82 10.28 21.64 -9.94
N ALA A 83 9.47 21.05 -9.06
CA ALA A 83 9.18 19.63 -9.06
C ALA A 83 7.69 19.39 -8.73
N LEU A 84 7.13 18.31 -9.25
CA LEU A 84 5.91 17.74 -8.70
C LEU A 84 6.26 16.95 -7.45
N ARG A 85 5.70 17.34 -6.31
CA ARG A 85 5.90 16.74 -5.00
C ARG A 85 4.69 15.91 -4.62
N TYR A 86 4.91 14.64 -4.30
CA TYR A 86 3.92 13.66 -3.90
C TYR A 86 4.15 13.23 -2.45
N GLY A 87 3.08 12.89 -1.73
CA GLY A 87 3.18 12.16 -0.46
C GLY A 87 3.51 10.69 -0.70
N ILE A 88 4.36 10.10 0.14
CA ILE A 88 4.67 8.67 0.07
C ILE A 88 4.63 8.01 1.46
N GLY A 89 4.21 6.75 1.50
CA GLY A 89 4.53 5.84 2.60
C GLY A 89 5.91 5.23 2.38
N VAL A 90 6.69 5.10 3.46
CA VAL A 90 8.10 4.66 3.40
C VAL A 90 8.35 3.41 4.24
N GLY A 91 9.54 2.84 4.10
CA GLY A 91 10.00 1.73 4.93
C GLY A 91 10.07 2.12 6.40
N ARG A 92 9.61 1.24 7.28
CA ARG A 92 9.84 1.35 8.73
C ARG A 92 11.34 1.26 9.05
N ASP A 93 11.71 1.56 10.30
CA ASP A 93 13.10 1.43 10.74
C ASP A 93 13.65 0.02 10.49
N GLY A 94 14.91 -0.03 10.04
CA GLY A 94 15.55 -1.27 9.55
C GLY A 94 15.20 -1.67 8.11
N PHE A 95 14.30 -0.95 7.43
CA PHE A 95 13.95 -1.14 6.02
C PHE A 95 14.24 0.08 5.13
N ARG A 96 14.87 1.12 5.69
CA ARG A 96 15.31 2.31 4.95
C ARG A 96 16.58 2.00 4.16
N TRP A 97 16.71 2.61 2.99
CA TRP A 97 17.85 2.47 2.10
C TRP A 97 18.01 3.73 1.26
N SER A 98 19.20 3.96 0.72
CA SER A 98 19.53 5.11 -0.13
C SER A 98 20.39 4.68 -1.32
N GLY A 99 20.47 5.54 -2.34
CA GLY A 99 21.26 5.27 -3.54
C GLY A 99 20.58 5.72 -4.84
N THR A 100 21.21 5.41 -5.97
CA THR A 100 20.71 5.75 -7.30
C THR A 100 20.34 4.49 -8.06
N HIS A 101 19.12 4.48 -8.61
CA HIS A 101 18.55 3.37 -9.36
C HIS A 101 17.87 3.87 -10.63
N ARG A 102 17.30 2.93 -11.38
CA ARG A 102 16.46 3.22 -12.55
C ARG A 102 15.15 2.46 -12.46
N ILE A 103 14.10 3.01 -13.04
CA ILE A 103 12.89 2.26 -13.33
C ILE A 103 13.24 1.20 -14.38
N THR A 104 13.16 -0.08 -14.03
CA THR A 104 13.47 -1.20 -14.94
C THR A 104 12.23 -1.84 -15.54
N ALA A 105 11.08 -1.73 -14.86
CA ALA A 105 9.81 -2.20 -15.37
C ALA A 105 8.65 -1.35 -14.83
N LYS A 106 7.56 -1.38 -15.57
CA LYS A 106 6.30 -0.70 -15.28
C LYS A 106 5.17 -1.71 -15.47
N LYS A 107 4.24 -1.82 -14.51
CA LYS A 107 3.07 -2.68 -14.60
C LYS A 107 1.81 -1.97 -14.13
N GLU A 108 0.73 -2.18 -14.87
CA GLU A 108 -0.64 -1.88 -14.46
C GLU A 108 -1.22 -3.07 -13.72
N TRP A 109 -1.99 -2.81 -12.66
CA TRP A 109 -2.60 -3.82 -11.79
C TRP A 109 -1.67 -5.03 -11.54
N PRO A 110 -0.47 -4.80 -10.98
CA PRO A 110 0.51 -5.85 -10.80
C PRO A 110 -0.01 -6.94 -9.87
N SER A 111 0.27 -8.20 -10.19
CA SER A 111 0.16 -9.28 -9.22
C SER A 111 1.19 -9.10 -8.09
N TRP A 112 0.87 -9.64 -6.92
CA TRP A 112 1.72 -9.59 -5.75
C TRP A 112 2.05 -10.99 -5.24
N THR A 113 3.31 -11.18 -4.88
CA THR A 113 3.80 -12.36 -4.18
C THR A 113 4.61 -11.84 -3.00
N PRO A 114 4.19 -12.10 -1.75
CA PRO A 114 4.92 -11.61 -0.60
C PRO A 114 6.34 -12.17 -0.58
N PRO A 115 7.36 -11.38 -0.22
CA PRO A 115 8.72 -11.90 -0.08
C PRO A 115 8.77 -13.05 0.93
N ALA A 116 9.66 -14.02 0.72
CA ALA A 116 9.78 -15.19 1.61
C ALA A 116 10.01 -14.81 3.09
N GLN A 117 10.76 -13.73 3.34
CA GLN A 117 10.98 -13.22 4.70
C GLN A 117 9.68 -12.68 5.33
N MET A 118 8.79 -12.09 4.53
CA MET A 118 7.46 -11.66 4.99
C MET A 118 6.60 -12.86 5.33
N LEU A 119 6.56 -13.89 4.46
CA LEU A 119 5.82 -15.13 4.73
C LEU A 119 6.29 -15.87 6.00
N ARG A 120 7.59 -15.81 6.31
CA ARG A 120 8.11 -16.38 7.58
C ARG A 120 7.56 -15.68 8.82
N ARG A 121 7.39 -14.35 8.75
CA ARG A 121 6.80 -13.57 9.84
C ARG A 121 5.28 -13.66 9.87
N ARG A 122 4.68 -13.83 8.68
CA ARG A 122 3.24 -13.77 8.40
C ARG A 122 2.82 -14.95 7.53
N PRO A 123 2.76 -16.16 8.11
CA PRO A 123 2.42 -17.37 7.38
C PRO A 123 0.96 -17.38 6.88
N ASP A 124 0.13 -16.49 7.44
CA ASP A 124 -1.27 -16.25 7.10
C ASP A 124 -1.48 -15.51 5.77
N LEU A 125 -0.45 -14.84 5.25
CA LEU A 125 -0.56 -14.11 3.99
C LEU A 125 -0.76 -15.06 2.80
N PRO A 126 -1.54 -14.65 1.79
CA PRO A 126 -1.69 -15.41 0.56
C PRO A 126 -0.34 -15.54 -0.14
N ARG A 127 -0.07 -16.71 -0.74
CA ARG A 127 1.18 -16.94 -1.49
C ARG A 127 1.21 -16.19 -2.81
N HIS A 128 0.05 -15.83 -3.32
CA HIS A 128 -0.10 -15.05 -4.53
C HIS A 128 -1.41 -14.27 -4.48
N MET A 129 -1.40 -13.04 -4.97
CA MET A 129 -2.58 -12.25 -5.23
C MET A 129 -2.53 -11.73 -6.67
N ALA A 130 -3.61 -11.94 -7.42
CA ALA A 130 -3.78 -11.31 -8.72
C ALA A 130 -3.87 -9.78 -8.58
N GLY A 131 -3.72 -9.06 -9.69
CA GLY A 131 -3.97 -7.62 -9.71
C GLY A 131 -5.44 -7.32 -9.40
N GLY A 132 -5.70 -6.20 -8.73
CA GLY A 132 -7.04 -5.77 -8.34
C GLY A 132 -7.00 -4.77 -7.18
N GLU A 133 -8.17 -4.25 -6.79
CA GLU A 133 -8.30 -3.21 -5.77
C GLU A 133 -7.79 -3.67 -4.39
N ASP A 134 -7.99 -4.94 -4.05
CA ASP A 134 -7.51 -5.53 -2.79
C ASP A 134 -6.00 -5.82 -2.78
N ASN A 135 -5.32 -5.70 -3.93
CA ASN A 135 -3.89 -5.99 -4.01
C ASN A 135 -3.07 -4.88 -3.32
N PRO A 136 -2.14 -5.22 -2.41
CA PRO A 136 -1.37 -4.22 -1.67
C PRO A 136 -0.40 -3.39 -2.52
N LEU A 137 -0.18 -3.77 -3.78
CA LEU A 137 0.57 -2.99 -4.76
C LEU A 137 -0.27 -1.92 -5.48
N GLY A 138 -1.60 -1.98 -5.36
CA GLY A 138 -2.52 -1.02 -5.95
C GLY A 138 -2.51 -1.00 -7.49
N ALA A 139 -2.88 0.15 -8.06
CA ALA A 139 -3.17 0.28 -9.49
C ALA A 139 -1.93 0.24 -10.40
N ARG A 140 -0.75 0.64 -9.91
CA ARG A 140 0.50 0.70 -10.69
C ARG A 140 1.70 0.31 -9.84
N ALA A 141 2.71 -0.27 -10.47
CA ALA A 141 4.04 -0.43 -9.88
C ALA A 141 5.16 -0.11 -10.87
N MET A 142 6.18 0.58 -10.37
CA MET A 142 7.46 0.89 -11.02
C MET A 142 8.58 0.20 -10.24
N TYR A 143 9.31 -0.67 -10.92
CA TYR A 143 10.32 -1.55 -10.32
C TYR A 143 11.69 -0.88 -10.36
N LEU A 144 12.45 -0.95 -9.26
CA LEU A 144 13.70 -0.21 -9.09
C LEU A 144 14.92 -1.11 -9.25
N GLY A 145 15.61 -1.00 -10.39
CA GLY A 145 16.85 -1.74 -10.67
C GLY A 145 16.66 -3.25 -10.60
N SER A 146 17.67 -3.92 -10.03
CA SER A 146 17.67 -5.35 -9.67
C SER A 146 17.18 -5.60 -8.24
N THR A 147 16.60 -4.60 -7.58
CA THR A 147 16.15 -4.70 -6.19
C THR A 147 14.76 -5.35 -6.09
N LEU A 148 14.35 -5.68 -4.86
CA LEU A 148 12.98 -6.07 -4.55
C LEU A 148 12.05 -4.86 -4.38
N TYR A 149 12.58 -3.63 -4.43
CA TYR A 149 11.86 -2.41 -4.11
C TYR A 149 11.15 -1.80 -5.32
N ARG A 150 10.06 -1.09 -5.01
CA ARG A 150 9.13 -0.55 -5.99
C ARG A 150 8.60 0.79 -5.50
N ILE A 151 8.25 1.66 -6.43
CA ILE A 151 7.27 2.72 -6.21
C ILE A 151 5.93 2.16 -6.68
N HIS A 152 4.93 2.13 -5.83
CA HIS A 152 3.65 1.49 -6.16
C HIS A 152 2.45 2.16 -5.48
N GLY A 153 1.25 1.83 -5.95
CA GLY A 153 -0.01 2.26 -5.35
C GLY A 153 -0.27 1.62 -4.00
N SER A 154 -1.48 1.80 -3.48
CA SER A 154 -1.86 1.27 -2.19
C SER A 154 -3.37 1.04 -2.17
N ASN A 155 -3.79 -0.07 -1.58
CA ASN A 155 -5.17 -0.30 -1.17
C ASN A 155 -5.48 0.36 0.20
N GLU A 156 -4.49 0.99 0.82
CA GLU A 156 -4.56 1.68 2.11
C GLU A 156 -3.99 3.10 1.96
N PRO A 157 -4.75 4.04 1.35
CA PRO A 157 -4.28 5.41 1.11
C PRO A 157 -3.99 6.20 2.40
N GLU A 158 -4.59 5.83 3.53
CA GLU A 158 -4.36 6.42 4.84
C GLU A 158 -2.94 6.18 5.39
N THR A 159 -2.21 5.20 4.84
CA THR A 159 -0.81 4.92 5.22
C THR A 159 0.20 5.85 4.53
N ILE A 160 -0.25 6.69 3.60
CA ILE A 160 0.61 7.66 2.94
C ILE A 160 1.07 8.71 3.93
N GLY A 161 2.38 8.96 3.96
CA GLY A 161 3.00 9.78 4.97
C GLY A 161 3.38 9.02 6.24
N GLN A 162 3.32 7.69 6.27
CA GLN A 162 3.76 6.86 7.40
C GLN A 162 4.97 5.96 7.05
N ALA A 163 5.68 5.48 8.08
CA ALA A 163 6.82 4.58 7.94
C ALA A 163 6.41 3.14 8.31
N VAL A 164 5.67 2.48 7.40
CA VAL A 164 5.04 1.16 7.67
C VAL A 164 5.47 0.07 6.68
N SER A 165 6.13 0.43 5.58
CA SER A 165 6.46 -0.53 4.52
C SER A 165 7.68 -1.39 4.88
N SER A 166 7.88 -2.47 4.12
CA SER A 166 9.12 -3.27 4.17
C SER A 166 10.19 -2.77 3.17
N GLY A 167 10.19 -1.47 2.86
CA GLY A 167 11.22 -0.79 2.06
C GLY A 167 10.77 -0.31 0.67
N CYS A 168 9.55 -0.63 0.25
CA CYS A 168 8.95 0.00 -0.94
C CYS A 168 8.41 1.41 -0.63
N PHE A 169 8.15 2.19 -1.67
CA PHE A 169 7.52 3.50 -1.58
C PHE A 169 6.06 3.40 -2.02
N ARG A 170 5.14 3.57 -1.07
CA ARG A 170 3.69 3.52 -1.29
C ARG A 170 3.19 4.90 -1.69
N MET A 171 2.26 4.95 -2.61
CA MET A 171 1.52 6.14 -3.04
C MET A 171 0.02 5.80 -3.05
N THR A 172 -0.85 6.80 -3.09
CA THR A 172 -2.24 6.52 -3.45
C THR A 172 -2.35 6.03 -4.89
N ASN A 173 -3.44 5.35 -5.23
CA ASN A 173 -3.65 4.87 -6.58
C ASN A 173 -3.74 6.03 -7.60
N GLU A 174 -4.30 7.17 -7.23
CA GLU A 174 -4.34 8.35 -8.10
C GLU A 174 -2.93 8.90 -8.36
N ASP A 175 -2.15 9.12 -7.32
CA ASP A 175 -0.82 9.71 -7.46
C ASP A 175 0.18 8.78 -8.15
N VAL A 176 0.11 7.47 -7.90
CA VAL A 176 0.98 6.52 -8.62
C VAL A 176 0.61 6.45 -10.10
N GLN A 177 -0.67 6.57 -10.46
CA GLN A 177 -1.10 6.59 -11.86
C GLN A 177 -0.57 7.84 -12.57
N ASP A 178 -0.71 9.02 -11.95
CA ASP A 178 -0.14 10.25 -12.49
C ASP A 178 1.38 10.15 -12.68
N LEU A 179 2.12 9.67 -11.67
CA LEU A 179 3.56 9.48 -11.80
C LEU A 179 3.89 8.47 -12.91
N TYR A 180 3.15 7.36 -12.97
CA TYR A 180 3.35 6.30 -13.95
C TYR A 180 3.23 6.82 -15.39
N GLU A 181 2.26 7.68 -15.69
CA GLU A 181 2.12 8.24 -17.05
C GLU A 181 3.24 9.23 -17.41
N ARG A 182 3.85 9.89 -16.42
CA ARG A 182 4.89 10.91 -16.63
C ARG A 182 6.30 10.34 -16.82
N VAL A 183 6.54 9.11 -16.38
CA VAL A 183 7.89 8.52 -16.34
C VAL A 183 8.00 7.27 -17.21
N ARG A 184 9.22 6.96 -17.61
CA ARG A 184 9.52 5.83 -18.50
C ARG A 184 10.47 4.84 -17.86
N VAL A 185 10.51 3.63 -18.41
CA VAL A 185 11.63 2.71 -18.14
C VAL A 185 12.93 3.43 -18.50
N GLY A 186 13.92 3.33 -17.61
CA GLY A 186 15.20 4.04 -17.67
C GLY A 186 15.23 5.34 -16.85
N THR A 187 14.09 5.88 -16.40
CA THR A 187 14.06 7.07 -15.52
C THR A 187 14.93 6.87 -14.28
N THR A 188 15.81 7.82 -14.02
CA THR A 188 16.69 7.83 -12.83
C THR A 188 15.88 8.07 -11.57
N VAL A 189 16.15 7.29 -10.54
CA VAL A 189 15.56 7.40 -9.20
C VAL A 189 16.67 7.57 -8.18
N VAL A 190 16.65 8.64 -7.40
CA VAL A 190 17.62 8.93 -6.34
C VAL A 190 16.90 8.87 -5.00
N VAL A 191 17.35 8.00 -4.09
CA VAL A 191 16.77 7.84 -2.76
C VAL A 191 17.69 8.42 -1.70
N LYS A 192 17.13 9.26 -0.84
CA LYS A 192 17.79 9.94 0.27
C LYS A 192 17.08 9.64 1.59
N ASN A 193 17.87 9.68 2.66
CA ASN A 193 17.43 9.49 4.04
C ASN A 193 17.27 10.81 4.77
#